data_AF-A0AAX1ID96-F1
#
_entry.id   AF-A0AAX1ID96-F1
#
_cell.length_a   1.000
_cell.length_b   1.000
_cell.length_c   1.000
_cell.angle_alpha   90.00
_cell.angle_beta   90.00
_cell.angle_gamma   90.00
#
_symmetry.space_group_name_H-M   'P 1'
#
loop_
_entity.id
_entity.type
_entity.pdbx_description
1 polymer ?
#
loop_
_entity_poly.entity_id
_entity_poly.type
_entity_poly.pdbx_seq_one_letter_code
_entity_poly.pdbx_strand_id
1 'polypeptide(L)'
;MLLAGIAQAQQAAPVAVPDPAPVAPEDAPPAPTAPISTTLPQDNVTTLGEVRALKPDDEPLDLYRFKNPVKFGDNRFSRDWSEPPSPEQVSMGGGYIMMGVVKGVLAAAKGINKLTGGPDQIQAAVARPPPELSAEQQQRALRFSQEQDAGDTAPVK
;
A
#
# COMPACT_ATOMS: atom_id res chain seq x y z
N MET A 1 13.53 36.09 41.27
CA MET A 1 14.36 37.21 40.79
C MET A 1 15.24 36.70 39.67
N LEU A 2 14.99 37.17 38.43
CA LEU A 2 15.85 37.16 37.22
C LEU A 2 16.32 35.77 36.68
N LEU A 3 16.34 35.44 35.38
CA LEU A 3 16.35 36.25 34.15
C LEU A 3 15.91 35.36 32.97
N ALA A 4 14.89 35.79 32.21
CA ALA A 4 14.48 35.16 30.96
C ALA A 4 15.30 35.75 29.79
N GLY A 5 16.04 34.91 29.08
CA GLY A 5 16.73 35.28 27.85
C GLY A 5 15.79 35.15 26.65
N ILE A 6 15.36 36.27 26.09
CA ILE A 6 14.59 36.33 24.84
C ILE A 6 15.56 36.31 23.65
N ALA A 7 15.51 35.23 22.85
CA ALA A 7 16.18 35.18 21.56
C ALA A 7 15.30 35.89 20.53
N GLN A 8 15.74 37.03 20.00
CA GLN A 8 15.09 37.69 18.87
C GLN A 8 15.66 37.13 17.57
N ALA A 9 14.85 36.38 16.82
CA ALA A 9 15.14 36.06 15.43
C ALA A 9 14.78 37.27 14.55
N GLN A 10 15.76 37.84 13.84
CA GLN A 10 15.50 38.84 12.79
C GLN A 10 14.83 38.16 11.60
N GLN A 11 13.54 38.43 11.39
CA GLN A 11 12.86 38.15 10.13
C GLN A 11 13.42 39.10 9.05
N ALA A 12 14.04 38.52 8.02
CA ALA A 12 14.35 39.25 6.80
C ALA A 12 13.05 39.64 6.07
N ALA A 13 12.95 40.90 5.66
CA ALA A 13 11.82 41.41 4.89
C ALA A 13 11.77 40.77 3.49
N PRO A 14 10.60 40.39 2.95
CA PRO A 14 10.49 40.00 1.56
C PRO A 14 10.67 41.21 0.65
N VAL A 15 11.57 41.08 -0.33
CA VAL A 15 11.76 42.04 -1.42
C VAL A 15 10.49 42.04 -2.27
N ALA A 16 9.88 43.21 -2.42
CA ALA A 16 8.73 43.43 -3.27
C ALA A 16 9.10 43.31 -4.75
N VAL A 17 8.47 42.36 -5.44
CA VAL A 17 8.44 42.25 -6.90
C VAL A 17 7.41 43.28 -7.41
N PRO A 18 7.73 44.14 -8.39
CA PRO A 18 6.74 45.06 -8.93
C PRO A 18 5.69 44.31 -9.77
N ASP A 19 4.43 44.56 -9.43
CA ASP A 19 3.23 44.03 -10.08
C ASP A 19 3.06 44.60 -11.51
N PRO A 20 2.74 43.80 -12.54
CA PRO A 20 2.34 44.32 -13.84
C PRO A 20 0.91 44.90 -13.76
N ALA A 21 0.75 46.12 -14.29
CA ALA A 21 -0.51 46.86 -14.30
C ALA A 21 -1.67 46.12 -15.01
N PRO A 22 -2.92 46.27 -14.53
CA PRO A 22 -4.09 45.65 -15.14
C PRO A 22 -4.54 46.41 -16.40
N VAL A 23 -4.64 45.69 -17.52
CA VAL A 23 -5.34 46.14 -18.75
C VAL A 23 -6.71 45.47 -18.84
N ALA A 24 -7.71 46.27 -19.17
CA ALA A 24 -9.15 45.97 -19.12
C ALA A 24 -9.59 44.87 -20.12
N PRO A 25 -10.67 44.12 -19.81
CA PRO A 25 -11.27 43.14 -20.72
C PRO A 25 -12.12 43.82 -21.80
N GLU A 26 -11.79 43.59 -23.06
CA GLU A 26 -12.59 44.00 -24.22
C GLU A 26 -13.43 42.79 -24.68
N ASP A 27 -14.63 42.70 -24.12
CA ASP A 27 -15.70 41.80 -24.56
C ASP A 27 -16.47 42.47 -25.71
N ALA A 28 -16.35 41.91 -26.93
CA ALA A 28 -17.24 42.19 -28.04
C ALA A 28 -17.45 40.90 -28.87
N PRO A 29 -18.67 40.35 -28.94
CA PRO A 29 -18.93 39.06 -29.58
C PRO A 29 -19.02 39.15 -31.11
N PRO A 30 -18.42 38.21 -31.88
CA PRO A 30 -18.75 38.04 -33.28
C PRO A 30 -20.13 37.38 -33.44
N ALA A 31 -20.97 37.97 -34.29
CA ALA A 31 -22.32 37.53 -34.61
C ALA A 31 -22.35 36.11 -35.22
N PRO A 32 -23.43 35.33 -35.00
CA PRO A 32 -23.52 33.94 -35.41
C PRO A 32 -23.79 33.78 -36.91
N THR A 33 -22.96 32.98 -37.59
CA THR A 33 -23.26 32.44 -38.91
C THR A 33 -24.44 31.46 -38.81
N ALA A 34 -25.52 31.73 -39.55
CA ALA A 34 -26.73 30.90 -39.56
C ALA A 34 -26.45 29.48 -40.08
N PRO A 35 -26.98 28.41 -39.44
CA PRO A 35 -26.93 27.08 -39.99
C PRO A 35 -27.94 26.93 -41.15
N ILE A 36 -27.43 26.53 -42.31
CA ILE A 36 -28.23 25.99 -43.42
C ILE A 36 -28.98 24.76 -42.93
N SER A 37 -30.31 24.83 -42.91
CA SER A 37 -31.19 23.71 -42.57
C SER A 37 -31.30 22.76 -43.76
N THR A 38 -30.63 21.61 -43.69
CA THR A 38 -30.82 20.50 -44.65
C THR A 38 -31.61 19.38 -43.98
N THR A 39 -32.84 19.67 -43.55
CA THR A 39 -33.73 18.69 -42.92
C THR A 39 -34.78 18.23 -43.95
N LEU A 40 -34.52 17.11 -44.62
CA LEU A 40 -35.59 16.27 -45.18
C LEU A 40 -36.28 15.52 -44.02
N PRO A 41 -37.61 15.33 -44.04
CA PRO A 41 -38.30 14.60 -42.99
C PRO A 41 -37.93 13.11 -43.06
N GLN A 42 -37.11 12.67 -42.12
CA GLN A 42 -36.78 11.27 -41.87
C GLN A 42 -37.57 10.80 -40.64
N ASP A 43 -38.89 10.79 -40.76
CA ASP A 43 -39.77 10.25 -39.72
C ASP A 43 -39.61 8.72 -39.69
N ASN A 44 -39.00 8.23 -38.60
CA ASN A 44 -38.88 6.83 -38.18
C ASN A 44 -37.77 5.95 -38.81
N VAL A 45 -36.50 6.35 -38.64
CA VAL A 45 -35.40 5.37 -38.55
C VAL A 45 -34.68 5.54 -37.22
N THR A 46 -34.81 4.56 -36.32
CA THR A 46 -33.97 4.49 -35.11
C THR A 46 -32.57 4.06 -35.52
N THR A 47 -31.73 5.00 -35.92
CA THR A 47 -30.29 4.76 -36.06
C THR A 47 -29.67 4.74 -34.67
N LEU A 48 -28.82 3.76 -34.34
CA LEU A 48 -27.99 3.83 -33.15
C LEU A 48 -27.19 5.14 -33.17
N GLY A 49 -27.10 5.84 -32.04
CA GLY A 49 -26.31 7.06 -31.91
C GLY A 49 -24.84 6.85 -32.28
N GLU A 50 -24.14 7.92 -32.68
CA GLU A 50 -22.73 7.84 -33.07
C GLU A 50 -21.86 7.21 -31.97
N VAL A 51 -21.28 6.05 -32.23
CA VAL A 51 -20.32 5.41 -31.33
C VAL A 51 -18.94 5.95 -31.68
N ARG A 52 -18.46 6.93 -30.91
CA ARG A 52 -17.07 7.38 -30.98
C ARG A 52 -16.21 6.47 -30.12
N ALA A 53 -15.29 5.73 -30.74
CA ALA A 53 -14.27 5.01 -30.02
C ALA A 53 -13.33 6.03 -29.36
N LEU A 54 -13.40 6.15 -28.04
CA LEU A 54 -12.38 6.84 -27.26
C LEU A 54 -11.12 5.99 -27.29
N LYS A 55 -10.01 6.57 -27.73
CA LYS A 55 -8.71 5.91 -27.63
C LYS A 55 -8.41 5.74 -26.13
N PRO A 56 -7.98 4.55 -25.68
CA PRO A 56 -7.48 4.40 -24.31
C PRO A 56 -6.24 5.27 -24.11
N ASP A 57 -6.08 5.77 -22.88
CA ASP A 57 -4.90 6.54 -22.50
C ASP A 57 -3.67 5.60 -22.50
N ASP A 58 -2.98 5.52 -23.63
CA ASP A 58 -1.72 4.78 -23.74
C ASP A 58 -0.58 5.64 -23.16
N GLU A 59 -0.05 5.25 -22.00
CA GLU A 59 1.22 5.79 -21.50
C GLU A 59 2.32 5.48 -22.54
N PRO A 60 3.12 6.48 -22.97
CA PRO A 60 4.18 6.23 -23.95
C PRO A 60 5.18 5.22 -23.39
N LEU A 61 5.41 4.15 -24.13
CA LEU A 61 6.36 3.10 -23.76
C LEU A 61 7.79 3.66 -23.81
N ASP A 62 8.30 4.04 -22.65
CA ASP A 62 9.69 4.46 -22.50
C ASP A 62 10.62 3.23 -22.58
N LEU A 63 11.35 3.14 -23.69
CA LEU A 63 12.32 2.08 -23.98
C LEU A 63 13.58 2.17 -23.11
N TYR A 64 13.85 3.35 -22.54
CA TYR A 64 15.01 3.61 -21.69
C TYR A 64 14.66 3.62 -20.20
N ARG A 65 13.38 3.50 -19.86
CA ARG A 65 12.96 3.30 -18.48
C ARG A 65 13.58 2.02 -17.95
N PHE A 66 14.43 2.18 -16.94
CA PHE A 66 15.01 1.05 -16.25
C PHE A 66 13.91 0.15 -15.68
N LYS A 67 13.76 -1.04 -16.27
CA LYS A 67 12.96 -2.12 -15.71
C LYS A 67 13.88 -2.95 -14.85
N ASN A 68 13.73 -2.82 -13.52
CA ASN A 68 14.48 -3.66 -12.60
C ASN A 68 14.19 -5.15 -12.91
N PRO A 69 15.19 -5.93 -13.38
CA PRO A 69 14.99 -7.33 -13.73
C PRO A 69 14.81 -8.19 -12.47
N VAL A 70 15.22 -7.69 -11.31
CA VAL A 70 15.06 -8.36 -10.02
C VAL A 70 13.78 -7.87 -9.37
N LYS A 71 12.81 -8.78 -9.24
CA LYS A 71 11.64 -8.57 -8.39
C LYS A 71 12.02 -9.00 -6.98
N PHE A 72 12.21 -8.03 -6.08
CA PHE A 72 12.32 -8.32 -4.66
C PHE A 72 10.95 -8.78 -4.17
N GLY A 73 10.76 -10.09 -4.06
CA GLY A 73 9.61 -10.67 -3.38
C GLY A 73 9.78 -10.62 -1.86
N ASP A 74 8.75 -11.04 -1.14
CA ASP A 74 8.81 -11.17 0.31
C ASP A 74 9.97 -12.11 0.71
N ASN A 75 10.89 -11.55 1.49
CA ASN A 75 12.07 -12.21 2.03
C ASN A 75 11.80 -12.64 3.48
N ARG A 76 12.54 -13.63 4.01
CA ARG A 76 12.61 -13.93 5.45
C ARG A 76 12.79 -12.66 6.29
N PHE A 77 13.67 -11.75 5.86
CA PHE A 77 13.86 -10.47 6.54
C PHE A 77 12.63 -9.57 6.51
N SER A 78 11.81 -9.60 5.46
CA SER A 78 10.58 -8.77 5.40
C SER A 78 9.47 -9.21 6.35
N ARG A 79 9.54 -10.43 6.90
CA ARG A 79 8.61 -10.92 7.92
C ARG A 79 9.00 -10.48 9.32
N ASP A 80 10.30 -10.50 9.60
CA ASP A 80 10.83 -10.28 10.94
C ASP A 80 11.29 -8.83 11.15
N TRP A 81 11.60 -8.11 10.07
CA TRP A 81 12.05 -6.74 10.07
C TRP A 81 11.11 -5.85 9.27
N SER A 82 10.51 -4.87 9.95
CA SER A 82 9.76 -3.78 9.33
C SER A 82 10.52 -2.50 9.59
N GLU A 83 10.82 -1.76 8.51
CA GLU A 83 11.47 -0.47 8.64
C GLU A 83 10.63 0.45 9.53
N PRO A 84 11.25 1.09 10.55
CA PRO A 84 10.51 2.04 11.36
C PRO A 84 10.01 3.19 10.48
N PRO A 85 8.80 3.72 10.75
CA PRO A 85 8.25 4.80 9.94
C PRO A 85 9.17 6.02 9.98
N SER A 86 9.35 6.68 8.83
CA SER A 86 10.24 7.83 8.74
C SER A 86 9.71 9.01 9.58
N PRO A 87 10.56 9.91 10.09
CA PRO A 87 10.10 11.07 10.86
C PRO A 87 9.11 11.97 10.10
N GLU A 88 9.28 12.07 8.78
CA GLU A 88 8.36 12.78 7.89
C GLU A 88 7.00 12.09 7.83
N GLN A 89 6.96 10.77 7.64
CA GLN A 89 5.72 9.98 7.65
C GLN A 89 5.01 10.09 9.00
N VAL A 90 5.77 10.03 10.09
CA VAL A 90 5.23 10.21 11.44
C VAL A 90 4.65 11.61 11.58
N SER A 91 5.31 12.64 11.06
CA SER A 91 4.82 14.02 11.12
C SER A 91 3.53 14.21 10.32
N MET A 92 3.43 13.63 9.11
CA MET A 92 2.19 13.63 8.33
C MET A 92 1.04 12.88 9.03
N GLY A 93 1.36 11.82 9.77
CA GLY A 93 0.41 11.02 10.53
C GLY A 93 -0.01 11.61 11.89
N GLY A 94 0.31 12.87 12.18
CA GLY A 94 -0.01 13.53 13.45
C GLY A 94 1.08 13.45 14.53
N GLY A 95 2.30 13.09 14.14
CA GLY A 95 3.49 13.08 14.99
C GLY A 95 3.62 11.85 15.89
N TYR A 96 4.73 11.80 16.64
CA TYR A 96 5.03 10.68 17.54
C TYR A 96 4.02 10.52 18.68
N ILE A 97 3.36 11.61 19.09
CA ILE A 97 2.33 11.56 20.13
C ILE A 97 1.13 10.75 19.67
N MET A 98 0.57 11.04 18.48
CA MET A 98 -0.55 10.27 17.96
C MET A 98 -0.15 8.83 17.64
N MET A 99 1.05 8.61 17.09
CA MET A 99 1.56 7.26 16.90
C MET A 99 1.62 6.49 18.23
N GLY A 100 2.08 7.13 19.31
CA GLY A 100 2.14 6.55 20.65
C GLY A 100 0.76 6.20 21.22
N VAL A 101 -0.22 7.09 21.08
CA VAL A 101 -1.60 6.82 21.52
C VAL A 101 -2.20 5.64 20.75
N VAL A 102 -2.09 5.64 19.42
CA VAL A 102 -2.62 4.55 18.58
C VAL A 102 -1.95 3.22 18.92
N LYS A 103 -0.61 3.20 19.04
CA LYS A 103 0.15 2.01 19.46
C LYS A 103 -0.29 1.52 20.85
N GLY A 104 -0.50 2.44 21.79
CA GLY A 104 -0.93 2.13 23.16
C GLY A 104 -2.32 1.50 23.20
N VAL A 105 -3.29 2.07 22.49
CA VAL A 105 -4.65 1.50 22.39
C VAL A 105 -4.61 0.11 21.74
N LEU A 106 -3.83 -0.06 20.67
CA LEU A 106 -3.70 -1.35 20.01
C LEU A 106 -3.07 -2.41 20.92
N ALA A 107 -2.07 -2.04 21.71
CA ALA A 107 -1.44 -2.93 22.68
C ALA A 107 -2.40 -3.32 23.82
N ALA A 108 -3.19 -2.36 24.32
CA ALA A 108 -4.21 -2.63 25.33
C ALA A 108 -5.29 -3.58 24.80
N ALA A 109 -5.77 -3.35 23.57
CA ALA A 109 -6.75 -4.23 22.93
C ALA A 109 -6.22 -5.66 22.78
N LYS A 110 -4.95 -5.82 22.36
CA LYS A 110 -4.29 -7.15 22.32
C LYS A 110 -4.19 -7.78 23.70
N GLY A 111 -3.84 -7.00 24.73
CA GLY A 111 -3.80 -7.48 26.12
C GLY A 111 -5.17 -7.96 26.61
N ILE A 112 -6.23 -7.19 26.34
CA ILE A 112 -7.61 -7.57 26.68
C ILE A 112 -8.03 -8.82 25.91
N ASN A 113 -7.72 -8.92 24.61
CA ASN A 113 -8.01 -10.10 23.81
C ASN A 113 -7.33 -11.35 24.39
N LYS A 114 -6.07 -11.19 24.82
CA LYS A 114 -5.29 -12.27 25.46
C LYS A 114 -5.89 -12.72 26.80
N LEU A 115 -6.36 -11.79 27.62
CA LEU A 115 -7.01 -12.09 28.92
C LEU A 115 -8.40 -12.69 28.73
N THR A 116 -9.13 -12.28 27.70
CA THR A 116 -10.47 -12.81 27.37
C THR A 116 -10.38 -14.17 26.67
N GLY A 117 -9.17 -14.60 26.27
CA GLY A 117 -8.96 -15.83 25.52
C GLY A 117 -9.51 -15.78 24.09
N GLY A 118 -9.77 -14.58 23.57
CA GLY A 118 -10.27 -14.41 22.22
C GLY A 118 -9.18 -14.71 21.18
N PRO A 119 -9.54 -15.26 20.00
CA PRO A 119 -8.58 -15.48 18.93
C PRO A 119 -8.03 -14.14 18.44
N ASP A 120 -6.72 -14.08 18.18
CA ASP A 120 -6.15 -12.93 17.49
C ASP A 120 -6.62 -12.91 16.04
N GLN A 121 -6.83 -11.69 15.51
CA GLN A 121 -7.22 -11.48 14.11
C GLN A 121 -6.18 -12.04 13.13
N ILE A 122 -4.89 -11.98 13.52
CA ILE A 122 -3.79 -12.55 12.75
C ILE A 122 -3.26 -13.74 13.54
N GLN A 123 -3.50 -14.94 13.01
CA GLN A 123 -2.97 -16.18 13.58
C GLN A 123 -1.71 -16.58 12.82
N ALA A 124 -0.65 -16.92 13.56
CA ALA A 124 0.50 -17.56 12.95
C ALA A 124 0.05 -18.88 12.31
N ALA A 125 0.60 -19.20 11.14
CA ALA A 125 0.38 -20.50 10.52
C ALA A 125 1.01 -21.59 11.41
N VAL A 126 0.23 -22.13 12.34
CA VAL A 126 0.59 -23.34 13.08
C VAL A 126 0.32 -24.51 12.15
N ALA A 127 1.31 -25.41 12.01
CA ALA A 127 1.11 -26.63 11.26
C ALA A 127 -0.07 -27.39 11.88
N ARG A 128 -1.01 -27.83 11.05
CA ARG A 128 -2.07 -28.72 11.51
C ARG A 128 -1.38 -29.94 12.15
N PRO A 129 -1.87 -30.46 13.29
CA PRO A 129 -1.32 -31.69 13.84
C PRO A 129 -1.34 -32.75 12.73
N PRO A 130 -0.25 -33.53 12.59
CA PRO A 130 -0.20 -34.57 11.58
C PRO A 130 -1.40 -35.51 11.79
N PRO A 131 -2.00 -36.03 10.71
CA PRO A 131 -3.08 -36.99 10.85
C PRO A 131 -2.59 -38.19 11.69
N GLU A 132 -3.46 -38.68 12.57
CA GLU A 132 -3.17 -39.88 13.37
C GLU A 132 -2.76 -41.02 12.42
N LEU A 133 -1.59 -41.63 12.70
CA LEU A 133 -1.13 -42.77 11.92
C LEU A 133 -2.11 -43.92 12.12
N SER A 134 -2.60 -44.49 11.02
CA SER A 134 -3.36 -45.74 11.09
C SER A 134 -2.54 -46.85 11.76
N ALA A 135 -3.20 -47.83 12.37
CA ALA A 135 -2.53 -48.92 13.09
C ALA A 135 -1.48 -49.64 12.22
N GLU A 136 -1.75 -49.81 10.92
CA GLU A 136 -0.80 -50.41 9.97
C GLU A 136 0.45 -49.55 9.74
N GLN A 137 0.30 -48.22 9.68
CA GLN A 137 1.42 -47.29 9.53
C GLN A 137 2.26 -47.22 10.81
N GLN A 138 1.63 -47.31 11.98
CA GLN A 138 2.35 -47.40 13.26
C GLN A 138 3.17 -48.68 13.34
N GLN A 139 2.61 -49.83 12.94
CA GLN A 139 3.34 -51.09 12.89
C GLN A 139 4.53 -51.03 11.91
N ARG A 140 4.36 -50.37 10.76
CA ARG A 140 5.45 -50.16 9.80
C ARG A 140 6.55 -49.27 10.38
N ALA A 141 6.18 -48.18 11.06
CA ALA A 141 7.13 -47.30 11.73
C ALA A 141 7.92 -48.02 12.83
N LEU A 142 7.25 -48.86 13.63
CA LEU A 142 7.88 -49.67 14.67
C LEU A 142 8.86 -50.72 14.13
N ARG A 143 8.57 -51.32 12.98
CA ARG A 143 9.52 -52.23 12.31
C ARG A 143 10.72 -51.47 11.77
N PHE A 144 10.47 -50.33 11.12
CA PHE A 144 11.53 -49.49 10.57
C PHE A 144 12.46 -48.92 11.66
N SER A 145 11.92 -48.53 12.83
CA SER A 145 12.76 -48.07 13.95
C SER A 145 13.64 -49.18 14.52
N GLN A 146 13.13 -50.40 14.62
CA GLN A 146 13.91 -51.57 15.09
C GLN A 146 15.03 -51.94 14.12
N GLU A 147 14.78 -51.83 12.81
CA GLU A 147 15.80 -52.07 11.77
C GLU A 147 16.90 -51.00 11.80
N GLN A 148 16.56 -49.74 12.10
CA GLN A 148 17.55 -48.67 12.28
C GLN A 148 18.41 -48.86 13.53
N ASP A 149 17.81 -49.23 14.66
CA ASP A 149 18.55 -49.51 15.92
C ASP A 149 19.50 -50.71 15.78
N ALA A 150 19.14 -51.70 14.97
CA ALA A 150 19.98 -52.85 14.66
C ALA A 150 21.15 -52.51 13.71
N GLY A 151 21.03 -51.43 12.93
CA GLY A 151 22.07 -50.95 12.02
C GLY A 151 23.14 -50.08 12.70
N ASP A 152 22.76 -49.32 13.73
CA ASP A 152 23.66 -48.40 14.45
C ASP A 152 24.52 -49.11 15.53
N THR A 153 24.22 -50.37 15.84
CA THR A 153 24.92 -51.16 16.88
C THR A 153 25.94 -52.16 16.33
N ALA A 154 26.22 -52.17 15.02
CA ALA A 154 27.25 -53.04 14.46
C ALA A 154 28.66 -52.43 14.70
N PRO A 155 29.53 -53.07 15.52
CA PRO A 155 30.89 -52.57 15.69
C PRO A 155 31.68 -52.79 14.40
N VAL A 156 32.18 -51.70 13.82
CA VAL A 156 33.21 -51.73 12.77
C VAL A 156 34.45 -52.39 13.38
N LYS A 157 34.83 -53.53 12.81
CA LYS A 157 35.95 -54.37 13.28
C LYS A 157 37.26 -53.97 12.61
#